data_AF-A0A3N5MC76-F1
#
_entry.id   AF-A0A3N5MC76-F1
#
_cell.length_a   1.000
_cell.length_b   1.000
_cell.length_c   1.000
_cell.angle_alpha   90.00
_cell.angle_beta   90.00
_cell.angle_gamma   90.00
#
_symmetry.space_group_name_H-M   'P 1'
#
loop_
_entity.id
_entity.type
_entity.pdbx_description
1 polymer ?
#
loop_
_entity_poly.entity_id
_entity_poly.type
_entity_poly.pdbx_seq_one_letter_code
_entity_poly.pdbx_strand_id
1 'polypeptide(L)'
;MAGIIMINSSNEVHLVSPRPTVEIHLSDGRVLSGPRGAAAGVFLASLLPSQEFSDSNPPLVGAIVNGELKELTFPIQLDACVDPVTMGDTDGMRIYRRSLTFLLDAAFEDLFKDAALTIDHSVASGGYYCQVSDHAPLTNEELARLEAHMREIVEQDITFEKREAPLGEAIEYFKAKGHQDKIRLLANRRKDYLTLYKLCDHQDYHHGYMVPSTGYLRWFGLVKTGDGFTLRFPRRHKPTTLLPMPEYPKLLATFRQYGDWLGRLDIGSVGALNDSIQAGRIREVILVSEALHEQQIANIAAQIAARRSQVRIVLIAGPSSSGKTTFSKRLSVQLLAQGFSPFPLEMDNYFLDRDKTPLNEKGEKDFESINALDRQRLSNDLGRLIQGEAVQMPKFNFKTGLREEGEIMQLMPSQIIIIEGIHGLNPALLPDVPAAKAFRIYVSALTQLNLDTHNRISTTDTRLVRRIVRDARERGYIAKETIQRWDSVRRGEKLNIFAYQENADVMFNSALVYELAALKSLAEPLLRQVPHRTPEHIEAKRLLALLEWFLPLESDLIPDNSILLEFIGGSILQQFRIWPHQIA
;
A
#
# COMPACT_ATOMS: atom_id res chain seq x y z
N MET A 1 25.73 -63.32 12.03
CA MET A 1 24.60 -62.44 12.40
C MET A 1 24.53 -61.30 11.39
N ALA A 2 23.68 -61.44 10.37
CA ALA A 2 23.24 -60.33 9.54
C ALA A 2 21.73 -60.24 9.76
N GLY A 3 21.30 -59.20 10.48
CA GLY A 3 19.90 -58.98 10.82
C GLY A 3 19.12 -58.66 9.55
N ILE A 4 18.18 -59.55 9.21
CA ILE A 4 17.11 -59.27 8.26
C ILE A 4 16.28 -58.15 8.87
N ILE A 5 16.26 -57.00 8.21
CA ILE A 5 15.29 -55.94 8.50
C ILE A 5 13.92 -56.52 8.13
N MET A 6 13.14 -56.88 9.13
CA MET A 6 11.72 -57.23 8.98
C MET A 6 10.97 -55.96 8.58
N ILE A 7 10.77 -55.76 7.28
CA ILE A 7 9.81 -54.81 6.75
C ILE A 7 8.42 -55.40 7.04
N ASN A 8 7.68 -54.79 7.97
CA ASN A 8 6.29 -55.16 8.21
C ASN A 8 5.48 -55.00 6.91
N SER A 9 4.85 -56.09 6.47
CA SER A 9 3.85 -56.17 5.41
C SER A 9 2.60 -55.39 5.82
N SER A 10 2.21 -54.31 5.14
CA SER A 10 1.74 -54.33 3.76
C SER A 10 1.91 -52.95 3.12
N ASN A 11 3.04 -52.73 2.44
CA ASN A 11 3.20 -51.62 1.49
C ASN A 11 2.53 -51.97 0.13
N GLU A 12 1.40 -52.68 0.16
CA GLU A 12 0.69 -53.07 -1.07
C GLU A 12 -0.11 -51.88 -1.60
N VAL A 13 0.17 -51.52 -2.85
CA VAL A 13 -0.53 -50.45 -3.57
C VAL A 13 -1.61 -51.10 -4.44
N HIS A 14 -2.87 -50.72 -4.24
CA HIS A 14 -4.00 -51.26 -4.99
C HIS A 14 -4.62 -50.19 -5.91
N LEU A 15 -5.11 -50.63 -7.07
CA LEU A 15 -5.99 -49.81 -7.90
C LEU A 15 -7.33 -49.64 -7.19
N VAL A 16 -7.73 -48.39 -6.97
CA VAL A 16 -8.99 -48.02 -6.32
C VAL A 16 -9.74 -47.01 -7.16
N SER A 17 -11.07 -46.97 -7.02
CA SER A 17 -11.87 -45.86 -7.52
C SER A 17 -11.81 -44.67 -6.56
N PRO A 18 -11.91 -43.42 -7.05
CA PRO A 18 -11.93 -42.25 -6.18
C PRO A 18 -13.06 -42.33 -5.15
N ARG A 19 -12.74 -42.10 -3.86
CA ARG A 19 -13.73 -42.05 -2.77
C ARG A 19 -14.81 -40.98 -3.05
N PRO A 20 -16.10 -41.21 -2.70
CA PRO A 20 -17.15 -40.20 -2.86
C PRO A 20 -17.00 -39.01 -1.92
N THR A 21 -16.18 -39.14 -0.87
CA THR A 21 -15.83 -38.09 0.06
C THR A 21 -14.35 -37.71 -0.06
N VAL A 22 -14.04 -36.52 0.42
CA VAL A 22 -12.68 -36.00 0.60
C VAL A 22 -12.53 -35.43 2.01
N GLU A 23 -11.29 -35.34 2.46
CA GLU A 23 -10.91 -34.81 3.77
C GLU A 23 -10.20 -33.47 3.61
N ILE A 24 -10.56 -32.49 4.43
CA ILE A 24 -9.75 -31.28 4.63
C ILE A 24 -9.03 -31.33 5.97
N HIS A 25 -7.75 -31.01 5.96
CA HIS A 25 -6.89 -30.94 7.14
C HIS A 25 -6.61 -29.48 7.48
N LEU A 26 -7.03 -29.05 8.67
CA LEU A 26 -6.75 -27.70 9.16
C LEU A 26 -5.35 -27.63 9.79
N SER A 27 -4.75 -26.44 9.81
CA SER A 27 -3.46 -26.21 10.49
C SER A 27 -3.49 -26.48 12.00
N ASP A 28 -4.67 -26.44 12.63
CA ASP A 28 -4.85 -26.77 14.06
C ASP A 28 -5.01 -28.27 14.35
N GLY A 29 -4.88 -29.11 13.33
CA GLY A 29 -4.94 -30.57 13.46
C GLY A 29 -6.34 -31.17 13.35
N ARG A 30 -7.41 -30.36 13.28
CA ARG A 30 -8.75 -30.89 12.99
C ARG A 30 -8.83 -31.39 11.54
N VAL A 31 -9.66 -32.42 11.34
CA VAL A 31 -9.95 -32.99 10.02
C VAL A 31 -11.45 -33.03 9.82
N LEU A 32 -11.91 -32.55 8.66
CA LEU A 32 -13.31 -32.61 8.27
C LEU A 32 -13.47 -33.46 7.02
N SER A 33 -14.48 -34.33 6.99
CA SER A 33 -14.83 -35.10 5.80
C SER A 33 -16.16 -34.61 5.23
N GLY A 34 -16.24 -34.58 3.90
CA GLY A 34 -17.42 -34.10 3.18
C GLY A 34 -17.45 -34.60 1.74
N PRO A 35 -18.53 -34.32 0.99
CA PRO A 35 -18.67 -34.78 -0.39
C PRO A 35 -17.54 -34.27 -1.29
N ARG A 36 -17.01 -35.15 -2.16
CA ARG A 36 -16.06 -34.75 -3.20
C ARG A 36 -16.72 -33.71 -4.11
N GLY A 37 -16.00 -32.63 -4.38
CA GLY A 37 -16.46 -31.51 -5.20
C GLY A 37 -17.26 -30.47 -4.42
N ALA A 38 -17.55 -30.69 -3.13
CA ALA A 38 -18.14 -29.65 -2.29
C ALA A 38 -17.18 -28.45 -2.18
N ALA A 39 -17.75 -27.25 -2.09
CA ALA A 39 -16.99 -26.01 -2.03
C ALA A 39 -16.28 -25.87 -0.68
N ALA A 40 -15.10 -25.24 -0.66
CA ALA A 40 -14.29 -25.02 0.54
C ALA A 40 -15.11 -24.38 1.69
N GLY A 41 -16.00 -23.44 1.36
CA GLY A 41 -16.90 -22.79 2.31
C GLY A 41 -17.87 -23.75 3.00
N VAL A 42 -18.31 -24.83 2.35
CA VAL A 42 -19.20 -25.84 2.95
C VAL A 42 -18.48 -26.58 4.08
N PHE A 43 -17.22 -26.96 3.85
CA PHE A 43 -16.40 -27.59 4.89
C PHE A 43 -16.13 -26.61 6.05
N LEU A 44 -15.76 -25.37 5.72
CA LEU A 44 -15.39 -24.39 6.75
C LEU A 44 -16.59 -23.84 7.53
N ALA A 45 -17.80 -23.86 6.97
CA ALA A 45 -19.01 -23.41 7.65
C ALA A 45 -19.30 -24.19 8.94
N SER A 46 -18.91 -25.47 9.01
CA SER A 46 -19.10 -26.28 10.22
C SER A 46 -18.17 -25.88 11.38
N LEU A 47 -17.17 -25.03 11.14
CA LEU A 47 -16.18 -24.62 12.13
C LEU A 47 -16.51 -23.30 12.82
N LEU A 48 -17.45 -22.53 12.28
CA LEU A 48 -17.80 -21.23 12.81
C LEU A 48 -18.99 -21.39 13.78
N PRO A 49 -18.79 -21.14 15.08
CA PRO A 49 -19.91 -21.14 16.03
C PRO A 49 -20.92 -20.08 15.60
N SER A 50 -22.21 -20.43 15.66
CA SER A 50 -23.44 -19.60 15.53
C SER A 50 -23.26 -18.22 14.86
N GLN A 51 -24.01 -17.96 13.78
CA GLN A 51 -24.03 -16.82 12.84
C GLN A 51 -23.89 -15.35 13.37
N GLU A 52 -23.63 -15.12 14.65
CA GLU A 52 -23.29 -13.82 15.22
C GLU A 52 -21.82 -13.47 14.96
N PHE A 53 -21.55 -12.96 13.75
CA PHE A 53 -20.28 -12.33 13.43
C PHE A 53 -20.04 -11.09 14.29
N SER A 54 -18.81 -10.94 14.78
CA SER A 54 -18.40 -9.82 15.63
C SER A 54 -16.94 -9.46 15.37
N ASP A 55 -16.45 -8.40 16.03
CA ASP A 55 -15.02 -8.04 15.92
C ASP A 55 -14.09 -9.15 16.44
N SER A 56 -14.55 -9.97 17.40
CA SER A 56 -13.82 -11.12 17.96
C SER A 56 -14.09 -12.43 17.23
N ASN A 57 -15.11 -12.49 16.38
CA ASN A 57 -15.43 -13.62 15.50
C ASN A 57 -15.68 -13.11 14.07
N PRO A 58 -14.61 -12.80 13.31
CA PRO A 58 -14.74 -12.13 12.02
C PRO A 58 -15.41 -13.01 10.96
N PRO A 59 -16.16 -12.43 10.00
CA PRO A 59 -16.78 -13.18 8.90
C PRO A 59 -15.77 -13.93 8.05
N LEU A 60 -16.10 -15.18 7.69
CA LEU A 60 -15.34 -15.99 6.74
C LEU A 60 -15.62 -15.52 5.31
N VAL A 61 -14.56 -15.36 4.51
CA VAL A 61 -14.66 -14.79 3.15
C VAL A 61 -13.79 -15.51 2.11
N GLY A 62 -12.87 -16.38 2.54
CA GLY A 62 -12.02 -17.17 1.64
C GLY A 62 -11.40 -18.37 2.34
N ALA A 63 -10.52 -19.07 1.63
CA ALA A 63 -9.77 -20.20 2.17
C ALA A 63 -8.34 -20.23 1.60
N ILE A 64 -7.38 -20.76 2.35
CA ILE A 64 -6.06 -21.15 1.83
C ILE A 64 -6.11 -22.65 1.60
N VAL A 65 -6.11 -23.09 0.34
CA VAL A 65 -6.15 -24.50 -0.04
C VAL A 65 -4.79 -24.92 -0.58
N ASN A 66 -4.13 -25.86 0.10
CA ASN A 66 -2.78 -26.34 -0.22
C ASN A 66 -1.75 -25.20 -0.39
N GLY A 67 -1.86 -24.18 0.46
CA GLY A 67 -0.98 -23.00 0.45
C GLY A 67 -1.34 -21.94 -0.60
N GLU A 68 -2.45 -22.08 -1.32
CA GLU A 68 -2.95 -21.06 -2.24
C GLU A 68 -4.24 -20.42 -1.72
N LEU A 69 -4.33 -19.09 -1.76
CA LEU A 69 -5.60 -18.39 -1.53
C LEU A 69 -6.63 -18.79 -2.60
N LYS A 70 -7.86 -19.08 -2.19
CA LYS A 70 -9.01 -19.47 -3.00
C LYS A 70 -10.31 -18.85 -2.45
N GLU A 71 -11.31 -18.79 -3.32
CA GLU A 71 -12.69 -18.43 -2.97
C GLU A 71 -13.35 -19.52 -2.14
N LEU A 72 -14.34 -19.16 -1.33
CA LEU A 72 -15.13 -20.16 -0.60
C LEU A 72 -15.91 -21.08 -1.55
N THR A 73 -16.18 -20.66 -2.78
CA THR A 73 -16.82 -21.47 -3.83
C THR A 73 -15.88 -22.48 -4.49
N PHE A 74 -14.59 -22.49 -4.15
CA PHE A 74 -13.60 -23.38 -4.77
C PHE A 74 -13.90 -24.86 -4.43
N PRO A 75 -14.07 -25.75 -5.43
CA PRO A 75 -14.43 -27.14 -5.21
C PRO A 75 -13.23 -27.98 -4.73
N ILE A 76 -13.42 -28.74 -3.64
CA ILE A 76 -12.40 -29.65 -3.11
C ILE A 76 -12.55 -31.03 -3.77
N GLN A 77 -11.63 -31.36 -4.67
CA GLN A 77 -11.68 -32.61 -5.46
C GLN A 77 -10.84 -33.75 -4.87
N LEU A 78 -9.85 -33.41 -4.05
CA LEU A 78 -8.90 -34.32 -3.43
C LEU A 78 -8.70 -33.87 -1.98
N ASP A 79 -8.20 -34.77 -1.13
CA ASP A 79 -7.83 -34.44 0.23
C ASP A 79 -6.82 -33.29 0.22
N ALA A 80 -7.02 -32.29 1.09
CA ALA A 80 -6.28 -31.04 1.00
C ALA A 80 -6.03 -30.43 2.39
N CYS A 81 -4.94 -29.68 2.53
CA CYS A 81 -4.79 -28.77 3.65
C CYS A 81 -5.61 -27.51 3.38
N VAL A 82 -6.48 -27.11 4.30
CA VAL A 82 -7.36 -25.96 4.13
C VAL A 82 -7.36 -25.11 5.40
N ASP A 83 -7.13 -23.81 5.27
CA ASP A 83 -7.24 -22.87 6.39
C ASP A 83 -8.28 -21.77 6.09
N PRO A 84 -9.09 -21.37 7.09
CA PRO A 84 -10.08 -20.31 6.91
C PRO A 84 -9.41 -18.95 6.71
N VAL A 85 -9.98 -18.12 5.84
CA VAL A 85 -9.61 -16.71 5.67
C VAL A 85 -10.80 -15.83 6.00
N THR A 86 -10.63 -14.95 6.97
CA THR A 86 -11.67 -14.09 7.51
C THR A 86 -11.43 -12.62 7.19
N MET A 87 -12.42 -11.76 7.42
CA MET A 87 -12.24 -10.30 7.35
C MET A 87 -11.22 -9.74 8.36
N GLY A 88 -10.83 -10.54 9.36
CA GLY A 88 -9.72 -10.23 10.27
C GLY A 88 -8.34 -10.30 9.60
N ASP A 89 -8.25 -11.03 8.49
CA ASP A 89 -7.02 -11.24 7.74
C ASP A 89 -6.81 -10.18 6.66
N THR A 90 -5.55 -9.95 6.30
CA THR A 90 -5.19 -8.99 5.24
C THR A 90 -5.86 -9.35 3.91
N ASP A 91 -5.81 -10.62 3.52
CA ASP A 91 -6.41 -11.09 2.27
C ASP A 91 -7.93 -11.17 2.32
N GLY A 92 -8.52 -11.58 3.45
CA GLY A 92 -9.97 -11.61 3.56
C GLY A 92 -10.59 -10.22 3.51
N MET A 93 -9.96 -9.22 4.16
CA MET A 93 -10.40 -7.83 4.02
C MET A 93 -10.22 -7.28 2.58
N ARG A 94 -9.25 -7.77 1.81
CA ARG A 94 -9.12 -7.43 0.38
C ARG A 94 -10.25 -8.06 -0.45
N ILE A 95 -10.61 -9.32 -0.18
CA ILE A 95 -11.75 -10.01 -0.80
C ILE A 95 -13.04 -9.21 -0.55
N TYR A 96 -13.32 -8.89 0.71
CA TYR A 96 -14.51 -8.11 1.08
C TYR A 96 -14.59 -6.77 0.35
N ARG A 97 -13.52 -5.97 0.38
CA ARG A 97 -13.50 -4.64 -0.26
C ARG A 97 -13.68 -4.70 -1.77
N ARG A 98 -13.08 -5.69 -2.42
CA ARG A 98 -13.20 -5.90 -3.86
C ARG A 98 -14.65 -6.20 -4.23
N SER A 99 -15.27 -7.15 -3.54
CA SER A 99 -16.69 -7.47 -3.74
C SER A 99 -17.62 -6.30 -3.45
N LEU A 100 -17.34 -5.51 -2.41
CA LEU A 100 -18.09 -4.30 -2.11
C LEU A 100 -17.93 -3.21 -3.20
N THR A 101 -16.73 -3.11 -3.79
CA THR A 101 -16.48 -2.20 -4.91
C THR A 101 -17.28 -2.63 -6.14
N PHE A 102 -17.32 -3.94 -6.43
CA PHE A 102 -18.11 -4.46 -7.54
C PHE A 102 -19.63 -4.31 -7.32
N LEU A 103 -20.11 -4.46 -6.08
CA LEU A 103 -21.48 -4.15 -5.71
C LEU A 103 -21.81 -2.67 -5.95
N LEU A 104 -20.93 -1.75 -5.52
CA LEU A 104 -21.10 -0.32 -5.75
C LEU A 104 -21.17 -0.01 -7.24
N ASP A 105 -20.27 -0.59 -8.03
CA ASP A 105 -20.21 -0.40 -9.48
C ASP A 105 -21.50 -0.85 -10.18
N ALA A 106 -21.95 -2.09 -9.92
CA ALA A 106 -23.21 -2.60 -10.45
C ALA A 106 -24.43 -1.73 -10.04
N ALA A 107 -24.53 -1.39 -8.76
CA ALA A 107 -25.62 -0.57 -8.24
C ALA A 107 -25.60 0.87 -8.81
N PHE A 108 -24.41 1.40 -9.08
CA PHE A 108 -24.23 2.72 -9.67
C PHE A 108 -24.69 2.71 -11.13
N GLU A 109 -24.26 1.72 -11.92
CA GLU A 109 -24.65 1.60 -13.33
C GLU A 109 -26.18 1.45 -13.50
N ASP A 110 -26.84 0.72 -12.60
CA ASP A 110 -28.30 0.58 -12.60
C ASP A 110 -29.03 1.93 -12.47
N LEU A 111 -28.51 2.82 -11.62
CA LEU A 111 -29.14 4.08 -11.25
C LEU A 111 -28.71 5.29 -12.11
N PHE A 112 -27.47 5.29 -12.62
CA PHE A 112 -26.84 6.45 -13.24
C PHE A 112 -26.20 6.08 -14.60
N LYS A 113 -27.03 5.72 -15.58
CA LYS A 113 -26.61 5.18 -16.89
C LYS A 113 -25.71 6.10 -17.73
N ASP A 114 -25.82 7.41 -17.54
CA ASP A 114 -25.06 8.42 -18.30
C ASP A 114 -23.89 9.00 -17.49
N ALA A 115 -23.60 8.45 -16.31
CA ALA A 115 -22.51 8.89 -15.44
C ALA A 115 -21.45 7.80 -15.32
N ALA A 116 -20.21 8.19 -15.07
CA ALA A 116 -19.13 7.24 -14.84
C ALA A 116 -18.61 7.32 -13.40
N LEU A 117 -18.43 6.14 -12.80
CA LEU A 117 -17.87 5.98 -11.46
C LEU A 117 -16.37 5.70 -11.55
N THR A 118 -15.58 6.39 -10.74
CA THR A 118 -14.16 6.09 -10.56
C THR A 118 -13.84 5.85 -9.09
N ILE A 119 -13.21 4.72 -8.80
CA ILE A 119 -12.70 4.34 -7.48
C ILE A 119 -11.27 4.86 -7.35
N ASP A 120 -11.14 6.05 -6.79
CA ASP A 120 -9.92 6.84 -6.87
C ASP A 120 -8.87 6.39 -5.84
N HIS A 121 -8.98 6.81 -4.57
CA HIS A 121 -7.95 6.58 -3.56
C HIS A 121 -8.50 6.08 -2.22
N SER A 122 -7.63 5.48 -1.40
CA SER A 122 -8.00 5.05 -0.06
C SER A 122 -7.99 6.22 0.91
N VAL A 123 -9.07 6.36 1.68
CA VAL A 123 -9.11 7.30 2.80
C VAL A 123 -8.64 6.62 4.09
N ALA A 124 -8.17 7.44 5.04
CA ALA A 124 -7.80 6.95 6.34
C ALA A 124 -9.04 6.53 7.17
N SER A 125 -8.82 5.72 8.20
CA SER A 125 -9.86 5.05 9.02
C SER A 125 -10.80 4.03 8.34
N GLY A 126 -11.06 4.08 7.03
CA GLY A 126 -11.67 2.95 6.29
C GLY A 126 -12.65 3.38 5.22
N GLY A 127 -12.16 3.52 3.98
CA GLY A 127 -13.02 3.73 2.83
C GLY A 127 -12.24 3.96 1.53
N TYR A 128 -12.97 4.06 0.42
CA TYR A 128 -12.48 4.53 -0.86
C TYR A 128 -13.21 5.81 -1.24
N TYR A 129 -12.45 6.84 -1.59
CA TYR A 129 -12.99 8.02 -2.23
C TYR A 129 -13.38 7.66 -3.67
N CYS A 130 -14.58 8.05 -4.05
CA CYS A 130 -15.19 7.78 -5.34
C CYS A 130 -15.52 9.11 -6.01
N GLN A 131 -15.14 9.23 -7.28
CA GLN A 131 -15.49 10.35 -8.14
C GLN A 131 -16.57 9.93 -9.11
N VAL A 132 -17.43 10.89 -9.44
CA VAL A 132 -18.44 10.74 -10.48
C VAL A 132 -18.14 11.77 -11.57
N SER A 133 -17.95 11.30 -12.80
CA SER A 133 -17.86 12.16 -13.98
C SER A 133 -19.14 12.10 -14.79
N ASP A 134 -19.30 13.05 -15.71
CA ASP A 134 -20.45 13.16 -16.62
C ASP A 134 -21.80 13.35 -15.89
N HIS A 135 -21.72 13.77 -14.62
CA HIS A 135 -22.83 14.12 -13.76
C HIS A 135 -22.39 15.21 -12.79
N ALA A 136 -23.34 16.01 -12.30
CA ALA A 136 -23.06 16.93 -11.19
C ALA A 136 -22.66 16.14 -9.92
N PRO A 137 -21.94 16.74 -8.96
CA PRO A 137 -21.70 16.07 -7.68
C PRO A 137 -23.00 15.55 -7.05
N LEU A 138 -23.06 14.27 -6.73
CA LEU A 138 -24.28 13.64 -6.21
C LEU A 138 -24.84 14.43 -5.01
N THR A 139 -26.14 14.62 -5.02
CA THR A 139 -26.89 15.16 -3.89
C THR A 139 -26.91 14.13 -2.74
N ASN A 140 -27.22 14.59 -1.53
CA ASN A 140 -27.36 13.66 -0.40
C ASN A 140 -28.51 12.67 -0.62
N GLU A 141 -29.57 13.08 -1.33
CA GLU A 141 -30.71 12.23 -1.67
C GLU A 141 -30.32 11.14 -2.68
N GLU A 142 -29.60 11.50 -3.75
CA GLU A 142 -29.09 10.54 -4.73
C GLU A 142 -28.12 9.54 -4.10
N LEU A 143 -27.25 10.01 -3.19
CA LEU A 143 -26.31 9.15 -2.49
C LEU A 143 -27.04 8.19 -1.53
N ALA A 144 -28.09 8.66 -0.84
CA ALA A 144 -28.94 7.82 -0.01
C ALA A 144 -29.70 6.78 -0.84
N ARG A 145 -30.17 7.14 -2.03
CA ARG A 145 -30.81 6.21 -2.99
C ARG A 145 -29.84 5.14 -3.47
N LEU A 146 -28.60 5.52 -3.78
CA LEU A 146 -27.55 4.58 -4.15
C LEU A 146 -27.24 3.59 -3.02
N GLU A 147 -27.08 4.08 -1.79
CA GLU A 147 -26.85 3.19 -0.64
C GLU A 147 -28.04 2.25 -0.41
N ALA A 148 -29.28 2.73 -0.54
CA ALA A 148 -30.48 1.91 -0.42
C ALA A 148 -30.51 0.79 -1.48
N HIS A 149 -30.25 1.13 -2.74
CA HIS A 149 -30.19 0.14 -3.83
C HIS A 149 -29.10 -0.92 -3.60
N MET A 150 -27.92 -0.51 -3.12
CA MET A 150 -26.88 -1.46 -2.71
C MET A 150 -27.36 -2.40 -1.60
N ARG A 151 -28.10 -1.89 -0.60
CA ARG A 151 -28.64 -2.71 0.49
C ARG A 151 -29.72 -3.69 0.01
N GLU A 152 -30.58 -3.26 -0.92
CA GLU A 152 -31.58 -4.12 -1.55
C GLU A 152 -30.93 -5.31 -2.29
N ILE A 153 -29.85 -5.05 -3.03
CA ILE A 153 -29.07 -6.12 -3.71
C ILE A 153 -28.41 -7.06 -2.69
N VAL A 154 -27.95 -6.55 -1.54
CA VAL A 154 -27.39 -7.37 -0.45
C VAL A 154 -28.44 -8.27 0.19
N GLU A 155 -29.66 -7.76 0.40
CA GLU A 155 -30.78 -8.53 0.96
C GLU A 155 -31.23 -9.68 0.06
N GLN A 156 -31.05 -9.54 -1.26
CA GLN A 156 -31.35 -10.59 -2.24
C GLN A 156 -30.33 -11.75 -2.26
N ASP A 157 -29.18 -11.58 -1.61
CA ASP A 157 -28.10 -12.61 -1.53
C ASP A 157 -27.68 -13.20 -2.90
N ILE A 158 -27.53 -12.33 -3.90
CA ILE A 158 -27.21 -12.70 -5.28
C ILE A 158 -25.79 -13.25 -5.35
N THR A 159 -25.61 -14.37 -6.06
CA THR A 159 -24.29 -15.00 -6.23
C THR A 159 -23.40 -14.20 -7.19
N PHE A 160 -22.11 -14.07 -6.86
CA PHE A 160 -21.10 -13.57 -7.79
C PHE A 160 -20.65 -14.70 -8.73
N GLU A 161 -21.08 -14.63 -9.99
CA GLU A 161 -20.72 -15.65 -10.98
C GLU A 161 -19.34 -15.36 -11.56
N LYS A 162 -18.42 -16.32 -11.46
CA LYS A 162 -17.07 -16.22 -12.02
C LYS A 162 -16.96 -17.05 -13.30
N ARG A 163 -16.44 -16.45 -14.37
CA ARG A 163 -16.15 -17.15 -15.62
C ARG A 163 -14.84 -16.69 -16.25
N GLU A 164 -14.17 -17.58 -16.98
CA GLU A 164 -13.09 -17.21 -17.89
C GLU A 164 -13.68 -16.94 -19.27
N ALA A 165 -13.61 -15.69 -19.72
CA ALA A 165 -14.07 -15.29 -21.05
C ALA A 165 -12.87 -15.16 -22.00
N PRO A 166 -12.99 -15.59 -23.27
CA PRO A 166 -12.00 -15.26 -24.29
C PRO A 166 -11.73 -13.76 -24.35
N LEU A 167 -10.46 -13.37 -24.54
CA LEU A 167 -10.07 -11.97 -24.46
C LEU A 167 -10.84 -11.08 -25.45
N GLY A 168 -11.07 -11.55 -26.68
CA GLY A 168 -11.84 -10.82 -27.68
C GLY A 168 -13.30 -10.56 -27.26
N GLU A 169 -13.94 -11.53 -26.59
CA GLU A 169 -15.30 -11.37 -26.06
C GLU A 169 -15.34 -10.28 -24.98
N ALA A 170 -14.38 -10.32 -24.05
CA ALA A 170 -14.29 -9.32 -22.98
C ALA A 170 -14.04 -7.90 -23.53
N ILE A 171 -13.20 -7.77 -24.56
CA ILE A 171 -12.94 -6.48 -25.22
C ILE A 171 -14.22 -5.94 -25.87
N GLU A 172 -14.98 -6.75 -26.61
CA GLU A 172 -16.23 -6.28 -27.22
C GLU A 172 -17.29 -5.91 -26.19
N TYR A 173 -17.36 -6.64 -25.06
CA TYR A 173 -18.21 -6.27 -23.92
C TYR A 173 -17.86 -4.87 -23.37
N PHE A 174 -16.59 -4.62 -23.02
CA PHE A 174 -16.18 -3.32 -22.49
C PHE A 174 -16.30 -2.19 -23.51
N LYS A 175 -16.11 -2.49 -24.80
CA LYS A 175 -16.34 -1.55 -25.89
C LYS A 175 -17.79 -1.16 -26.04
N ALA A 176 -18.72 -2.11 -25.95
CA ALA A 176 -20.16 -1.82 -25.98
C ALA A 176 -20.61 -0.94 -24.79
N LYS A 177 -19.92 -1.04 -23.66
CA LYS A 177 -20.13 -0.23 -22.45
C LYS A 177 -19.36 1.10 -22.43
N GLY A 178 -18.50 1.36 -23.43
CA GLY A 178 -17.71 2.60 -23.50
C GLY A 178 -16.48 2.66 -22.57
N HIS A 179 -16.07 1.56 -21.94
CA HIS A 179 -14.92 1.53 -21.02
C HIS A 179 -13.57 1.51 -21.76
N GLN A 180 -13.20 2.65 -22.34
CA GLN A 180 -12.00 2.78 -23.17
C GLN A 180 -10.69 2.50 -22.41
N ASP A 181 -10.61 2.89 -21.15
CA ASP A 181 -9.45 2.65 -20.28
C ASP A 181 -9.18 1.15 -20.05
N LYS A 182 -10.24 0.35 -19.84
CA LYS A 182 -10.16 -1.12 -19.76
C LYS A 182 -9.68 -1.72 -21.07
N ILE A 183 -10.18 -1.23 -22.22
CA ILE A 183 -9.74 -1.70 -23.53
C ILE A 183 -8.24 -1.43 -23.73
N ARG A 184 -7.77 -0.22 -23.40
CA ARG A 184 -6.34 0.15 -23.44
C ARG A 184 -5.51 -0.76 -22.53
N LEU A 185 -5.98 -1.04 -21.32
CA LEU A 185 -5.31 -1.95 -20.38
C LEU A 185 -5.19 -3.37 -20.95
N LEU A 186 -6.27 -3.90 -21.53
CA LEU A 186 -6.35 -5.25 -22.07
C LEU A 186 -5.50 -5.46 -23.33
N ALA A 187 -5.19 -4.41 -24.09
CA ALA A 187 -4.36 -4.48 -25.30
C ALA A 187 -2.99 -5.12 -25.05
N ASN A 188 -2.47 -5.03 -23.83
CA ASN A 188 -1.16 -5.56 -23.43
C ASN A 188 -1.24 -6.85 -22.61
N ARG A 189 -2.42 -7.47 -22.52
CA ARG A 189 -2.62 -8.69 -21.76
C ARG A 189 -1.97 -9.89 -22.46
N ARG A 190 -1.19 -10.67 -21.71
CA ARG A 190 -0.48 -11.86 -22.22
C ARG A 190 -1.34 -13.12 -22.30
N LYS A 191 -2.40 -13.21 -21.50
CA LYS A 191 -3.32 -14.35 -21.48
C LYS A 191 -4.41 -14.14 -22.52
N ASP A 192 -4.79 -15.20 -23.23
CA ASP A 192 -5.87 -15.24 -24.23
C ASP A 192 -7.28 -15.21 -23.61
N TYR A 193 -7.37 -15.14 -22.27
CA TYR A 193 -8.62 -15.04 -21.53
C TYR A 193 -8.58 -13.97 -20.42
N LEU A 194 -9.75 -13.52 -20.01
CA LEU A 194 -9.98 -12.65 -18.86
C LEU A 194 -10.96 -13.30 -17.88
N THR A 195 -10.63 -13.28 -16.59
CA THR A 195 -11.55 -13.74 -15.55
C THR A 195 -12.55 -12.63 -15.25
N LEU A 196 -13.81 -12.80 -15.63
CA LEU A 196 -14.88 -11.86 -15.35
C LEU A 196 -15.71 -12.35 -14.16
N TYR A 197 -16.16 -11.39 -13.35
CA TYR A 197 -17.22 -11.59 -12.39
C TYR A 197 -18.50 -10.96 -12.93
N LYS A 198 -19.63 -11.61 -12.69
CA LYS A 198 -20.96 -11.14 -13.06
C LYS A 198 -21.81 -10.99 -11.80
N LEU A 199 -22.52 -9.87 -11.72
CA LEU A 199 -23.54 -9.56 -10.72
C LEU A 199 -24.74 -8.98 -11.47
N CYS A 200 -25.89 -9.66 -11.44
CA CYS A 200 -27.04 -9.30 -12.27
C CYS A 200 -26.64 -9.24 -13.76
N ASP A 201 -26.90 -8.12 -14.44
CA ASP A 201 -26.49 -7.91 -15.84
C ASP A 201 -25.10 -7.27 -15.98
N HIS A 202 -24.50 -6.85 -14.86
CA HIS A 202 -23.17 -6.25 -14.84
C HIS A 202 -22.06 -7.30 -14.86
N GLN A 203 -21.02 -7.06 -15.65
CA GLN A 203 -19.80 -7.85 -15.67
C GLN A 203 -18.58 -6.94 -15.59
N ASP A 204 -17.61 -7.31 -14.76
CA ASP A 204 -16.33 -6.61 -14.73
C ASP A 204 -15.16 -7.55 -14.39
N TYR A 205 -13.97 -7.13 -14.77
CA TYR A 205 -12.72 -7.67 -14.28
C TYR A 205 -12.36 -7.02 -12.95
N HIS A 206 -12.05 -7.85 -11.96
CA HIS A 206 -11.38 -7.37 -10.76
C HIS A 206 -10.15 -8.20 -10.42
N HIS A 207 -9.11 -7.52 -9.92
CA HIS A 207 -7.85 -8.17 -9.58
C HIS A 207 -7.94 -8.95 -8.26
N GLY A 208 -8.41 -10.21 -8.32
CA GLY A 208 -8.42 -11.17 -7.21
C GLY A 208 -9.81 -11.74 -6.92
N TYR A 209 -9.95 -12.42 -5.78
CA TYR A 209 -11.14 -13.22 -5.43
C TYR A 209 -12.30 -12.40 -4.85
N MET A 210 -13.52 -12.93 -4.96
CA MET A 210 -14.72 -12.34 -4.38
C MET A 210 -15.33 -13.23 -3.29
N VAL A 211 -16.17 -12.61 -2.44
CA VAL A 211 -17.09 -13.37 -1.58
C VAL A 211 -18.09 -14.16 -2.45
N PRO A 212 -18.74 -15.22 -1.94
CA PRO A 212 -19.69 -16.02 -2.72
C PRO A 212 -20.90 -15.26 -3.25
N SER A 213 -21.47 -14.36 -2.44
CA SER A 213 -22.73 -13.67 -2.74
C SER A 213 -22.80 -12.30 -2.06
N THR A 214 -23.74 -11.46 -2.51
CA THR A 214 -23.93 -10.11 -1.98
C THR A 214 -24.31 -10.10 -0.50
N GLY A 215 -24.93 -11.16 0.03
CA GLY A 215 -25.32 -11.27 1.45
C GLY A 215 -24.14 -11.26 2.45
N TYR A 216 -22.90 -11.40 1.97
CA TYR A 216 -21.68 -11.20 2.77
C TYR A 216 -21.36 -9.72 3.02
N LEU A 217 -21.86 -8.80 2.18
CA LEU A 217 -21.47 -7.39 2.12
C LEU A 217 -22.31 -6.51 3.07
N ARG A 218 -22.36 -6.88 4.35
CA ARG A 218 -23.29 -6.28 5.33
C ARG A 218 -22.84 -4.94 5.90
N TRP A 219 -21.52 -4.73 5.99
CA TRP A 219 -20.93 -3.60 6.71
C TRP A 219 -20.35 -2.58 5.73
N PHE A 220 -21.18 -1.66 5.29
CA PHE A 220 -20.78 -0.52 4.47
C PHE A 220 -21.67 0.69 4.71
N GLY A 221 -21.26 1.84 4.19
CA GLY A 221 -22.08 3.04 4.08
C GLY A 221 -21.46 4.04 3.12
N LEU A 222 -22.25 4.99 2.63
CA LEU A 222 -21.80 6.06 1.75
C LEU A 222 -21.84 7.39 2.48
N VAL A 223 -20.84 8.24 2.28
CA VAL A 223 -20.83 9.59 2.85
C VAL A 223 -20.31 10.58 1.84
N LYS A 224 -20.99 11.71 1.69
CA LYS A 224 -20.54 12.79 0.79
C LYS A 224 -19.17 13.30 1.25
N THR A 225 -18.26 13.56 0.31
CA THR A 225 -16.89 14.01 0.61
C THR A 225 -16.41 14.93 -0.50
N GLY A 226 -16.36 16.25 -0.24
CA GLY A 226 -16.14 17.24 -1.29
C GLY A 226 -17.13 17.06 -2.45
N ASP A 227 -16.62 17.13 -3.68
CA ASP A 227 -17.38 16.90 -4.92
C ASP A 227 -17.67 15.44 -5.27
N GLY A 228 -17.23 14.49 -4.44
CA GLY A 228 -17.51 13.05 -4.61
C GLY A 228 -18.13 12.46 -3.35
N PHE A 229 -17.92 11.16 -3.16
CA PHE A 229 -18.37 10.46 -1.96
C PHE A 229 -17.34 9.41 -1.53
N THR A 230 -17.46 8.93 -0.30
CA THR A 230 -16.62 7.87 0.24
C THR A 230 -17.46 6.62 0.47
N LEU A 231 -17.07 5.51 -0.17
CA LEU A 231 -17.52 4.16 0.17
C LEU A 231 -16.80 3.72 1.46
N ARG A 232 -17.53 3.64 2.57
CA ARG A 232 -17.00 3.24 3.88
C ARG A 232 -17.12 1.73 4.08
N PHE A 233 -16.11 1.15 4.69
CA PHE A 233 -16.06 -0.27 5.04
C PHE A 233 -15.22 -0.50 6.31
N PRO A 234 -15.41 -1.63 7.00
CA PRO A 234 -14.64 -1.97 8.19
C PRO A 234 -13.15 -2.17 7.93
N ARG A 235 -12.37 -2.20 9.00
CA ARG A 235 -10.93 -2.48 8.96
C ARG A 235 -10.67 -3.86 9.56
N ARG A 236 -9.54 -4.49 9.21
CA ARG A 236 -9.23 -5.87 9.66
C ARG A 236 -9.31 -6.09 11.18
N HIS A 237 -8.85 -5.12 11.98
CA HIS A 237 -8.92 -5.16 13.45
C HIS A 237 -10.31 -4.86 14.05
N LYS A 238 -11.25 -4.41 13.21
CA LYS A 238 -12.63 -4.03 13.52
C LYS A 238 -13.55 -4.45 12.36
N PRO A 239 -13.61 -5.76 12.04
CA PRO A 239 -14.14 -6.28 10.78
C PRO A 239 -15.65 -6.14 10.63
N THR A 240 -16.38 -5.87 11.71
CA THR A 240 -17.85 -5.70 11.67
C THR A 240 -18.28 -4.29 12.09
N THR A 241 -17.33 -3.35 12.24
CA THR A 241 -17.58 -2.00 12.74
C THR A 241 -17.06 -0.94 11.78
N LEU A 242 -17.92 -0.01 11.36
CA LEU A 242 -17.52 1.16 10.60
C LEU A 242 -16.91 2.20 11.53
N LEU A 243 -15.59 2.38 11.44
CA LEU A 243 -14.90 3.39 12.23
C LEU A 243 -15.30 4.82 11.80
N PRO A 244 -15.29 5.79 12.73
CA PRO A 244 -15.45 7.19 12.40
C PRO A 244 -14.43 7.62 11.33
N MET A 245 -14.85 8.52 10.45
CA MET A 245 -14.01 9.06 9.39
C MET A 245 -13.54 10.46 9.78
N PRO A 246 -12.26 10.65 10.10
CA PRO A 246 -11.70 11.98 10.28
C PRO A 246 -11.70 12.75 8.96
N GLU A 247 -11.59 14.07 9.04
CA GLU A 247 -11.35 14.91 7.87
C GLU A 247 -9.87 14.86 7.48
N TYR A 248 -9.61 14.81 6.17
CA TYR A 248 -8.25 14.73 5.60
C TYR A 248 -8.06 15.71 4.44
N PRO A 249 -8.31 17.01 4.64
CA PRO A 249 -8.37 17.97 3.54
C PRO A 249 -7.06 18.08 2.76
N LYS A 250 -5.90 18.00 3.44
CA LYS A 250 -4.58 18.09 2.78
C LYS A 250 -4.28 16.84 1.96
N LEU A 251 -4.62 15.66 2.49
CA LEU A 251 -4.47 14.41 1.75
C LEU A 251 -5.35 14.40 0.50
N LEU A 252 -6.64 14.75 0.64
CA LEU A 252 -7.58 14.83 -0.49
C LEU A 252 -7.11 15.83 -1.56
N ALA A 253 -6.65 17.01 -1.15
CA ALA A 253 -6.12 18.01 -2.07
C ALA A 253 -4.87 17.51 -2.82
N THR A 254 -3.96 16.84 -2.12
CA THR A 254 -2.77 16.23 -2.73
C THR A 254 -3.16 15.14 -3.72
N PHE A 255 -4.22 14.37 -3.41
CA PHE A 255 -4.74 13.39 -4.34
C PHE A 255 -5.28 14.06 -5.62
N ARG A 256 -6.24 14.97 -5.48
CA ARG A 256 -6.83 15.67 -6.65
C ARG A 256 -5.79 16.36 -7.53
N GLN A 257 -4.84 17.08 -6.94
CA GLN A 257 -3.82 17.80 -7.71
C GLN A 257 -3.03 16.88 -8.65
N TYR A 258 -2.66 15.69 -8.21
CA TYR A 258 -1.86 14.77 -9.01
C TYR A 258 -2.74 13.99 -10.02
N GLY A 259 -3.99 13.70 -9.67
CA GLY A 259 -4.96 13.07 -10.58
C GLY A 259 -5.32 13.99 -11.75
N ASP A 260 -5.59 15.27 -11.48
CA ASP A 260 -5.83 16.29 -12.50
C ASP A 260 -4.64 16.40 -13.46
N TRP A 261 -3.42 16.27 -12.95
CA TRP A 261 -2.22 16.27 -13.79
C TRP A 261 -2.13 15.02 -14.67
N LEU A 262 -2.37 13.82 -14.11
CA LEU A 262 -2.41 12.59 -14.90
C LEU A 262 -3.44 12.69 -16.03
N GLY A 263 -4.61 13.27 -15.74
CA GLY A 263 -5.64 13.54 -16.75
C GLY A 263 -5.17 14.48 -17.86
N ARG A 264 -4.48 15.58 -17.51
CA ARG A 264 -3.92 16.53 -18.49
C ARG A 264 -2.86 15.92 -19.41
N LEU A 265 -2.14 14.89 -18.95
CA LEU A 265 -1.15 14.19 -19.77
C LEU A 265 -1.72 13.00 -20.55
N ASP A 266 -3.02 12.70 -20.41
CA ASP A 266 -3.62 11.46 -20.92
C ASP A 266 -2.89 10.20 -20.41
N ILE A 267 -2.57 10.17 -19.10
CA ILE A 267 -1.93 9.04 -18.40
C ILE A 267 -2.73 8.70 -17.13
N GLY A 268 -4.05 8.70 -17.24
CA GLY A 268 -4.96 8.41 -16.13
C GLY A 268 -4.97 6.94 -15.69
N SER A 269 -4.45 6.02 -16.51
CA SER A 269 -4.46 4.58 -16.23
C SER A 269 -3.19 3.87 -16.70
N VAL A 270 -2.97 2.64 -16.21
CA VAL A 270 -1.86 1.79 -16.65
C VAL A 270 -1.94 1.49 -18.15
N GLY A 271 -3.13 1.33 -18.72
CA GLY A 271 -3.31 1.21 -20.16
C GLY A 271 -2.72 2.40 -20.92
N ALA A 272 -3.00 3.62 -20.45
CA ALA A 272 -2.49 4.84 -21.05
C ALA A 272 -0.97 5.03 -20.90
N LEU A 273 -0.41 4.62 -19.75
CA LEU A 273 1.03 4.55 -19.56
C LEU A 273 1.68 3.56 -20.55
N ASN A 274 1.10 2.38 -20.72
CA ASN A 274 1.60 1.36 -21.63
C ASN A 274 1.58 1.84 -23.09
N ASP A 275 0.51 2.52 -23.52
CA ASP A 275 0.46 3.14 -24.85
C ASP A 275 1.61 4.14 -25.05
N SER A 276 1.92 4.93 -24.01
CA SER A 276 3.03 5.89 -24.06
C SER A 276 4.40 5.20 -24.15
N ILE A 277 4.56 4.03 -23.52
CA ILE A 277 5.76 3.20 -23.65
C ILE A 277 5.87 2.66 -25.08
N GLN A 278 4.81 2.08 -25.62
CA GLN A 278 4.81 1.49 -26.97
C GLN A 278 4.99 2.53 -28.07
N ALA A 279 4.41 3.71 -27.90
CA ALA A 279 4.58 4.83 -28.82
C ALA A 279 5.95 5.53 -28.73
N GLY A 280 6.85 5.06 -27.85
CA GLY A 280 8.17 5.68 -27.65
C GLY A 280 8.15 7.04 -26.94
N ARG A 281 7.00 7.44 -26.37
CA ARG A 281 6.80 8.72 -25.66
C ARG A 281 7.18 8.68 -24.17
N ILE A 282 7.61 7.53 -23.66
CA ILE A 282 7.91 7.35 -22.23
C ILE A 282 8.94 8.35 -21.68
N ARG A 283 9.90 8.80 -22.49
CA ARG A 283 10.86 9.83 -22.07
C ARG A 283 10.18 11.15 -21.70
N GLU A 284 9.17 11.56 -22.46
CA GLU A 284 8.39 12.76 -22.18
C GLU A 284 7.66 12.62 -20.85
N VAL A 285 7.03 11.46 -20.61
CA VAL A 285 6.34 11.14 -19.36
C VAL A 285 7.28 11.22 -18.16
N ILE A 286 8.49 10.64 -18.27
CA ILE A 286 9.50 10.71 -17.21
C ILE A 286 9.90 12.16 -16.94
N LEU A 287 10.24 12.92 -17.99
CA LEU A 287 10.68 14.31 -17.86
C LEU A 287 9.61 15.18 -17.19
N VAL A 288 8.34 15.06 -17.60
CA VAL A 288 7.26 15.85 -16.99
C VAL A 288 7.00 15.41 -15.54
N SER A 289 7.00 14.11 -15.27
CA SER A 289 6.82 13.58 -13.91
C SER A 289 7.92 14.06 -12.94
N GLU A 290 9.17 14.09 -13.39
CA GLU A 290 10.30 14.58 -12.59
C GLU A 290 10.31 16.10 -12.45
N ALA A 291 9.95 16.84 -13.52
CA ALA A 291 9.79 18.29 -13.47
C ALA A 291 8.71 18.72 -12.47
N LEU A 292 7.62 17.96 -12.38
CA LEU A 292 6.59 18.19 -11.36
C LEU A 292 7.09 17.96 -9.94
N HIS A 293 7.81 16.86 -9.71
CA HIS A 293 8.43 16.61 -8.39
C HIS A 293 9.35 17.76 -8.02
N GLU A 294 10.19 18.22 -8.96
CA GLU A 294 11.09 19.34 -8.72
C GLU A 294 10.34 20.65 -8.43
N GLN A 295 9.28 20.94 -9.19
CA GLN A 295 8.42 22.11 -8.97
C GLN A 295 7.77 22.06 -7.56
N GLN A 296 7.28 20.90 -7.13
CA GLN A 296 6.70 20.74 -5.80
C GLN A 296 7.74 20.94 -4.69
N ILE A 297 8.95 20.38 -4.84
CA ILE A 297 10.03 20.55 -3.87
C ILE A 297 10.47 22.03 -3.80
N ALA A 298 10.61 22.70 -4.95
CA ALA A 298 10.92 24.12 -5.02
C ALA A 298 9.83 24.98 -4.35
N ASN A 299 8.55 24.65 -4.58
CA ASN A 299 7.42 25.32 -3.92
C ASN A 299 7.44 25.14 -2.39
N ILE A 300 7.78 23.93 -1.90
CA ILE A 300 7.94 23.67 -0.46
C ILE A 300 9.12 24.49 0.10
N ALA A 301 10.25 24.53 -0.60
CA ALA A 301 11.39 25.36 -0.22
C ALA A 301 11.03 26.85 -0.16
N ALA A 302 10.24 27.35 -1.12
CA ALA A 302 9.74 28.71 -1.13
C ALA A 302 8.79 29.01 0.05
N GLN A 303 7.93 28.06 0.45
CA GLN A 303 7.10 28.21 1.64
C GLN A 303 7.92 28.29 2.93
N ILE A 304 8.99 27.50 3.04
CA ILE A 304 9.94 27.57 4.15
C ILE A 304 10.68 28.92 4.11
N ALA A 305 11.10 29.36 2.93
CA ALA A 305 11.77 30.64 2.71
C ALA A 305 10.91 31.84 3.12
N ALA A 306 9.61 31.81 2.83
CA ALA A 306 8.67 32.84 3.25
C ALA A 306 8.56 32.97 4.78
N ARG A 307 8.93 31.92 5.54
CA ARG A 307 8.93 31.90 7.01
C ARG A 307 10.35 31.92 7.60
N ARG A 308 11.35 32.43 6.86
CA ARG A 308 12.78 32.43 7.22
C ARG A 308 13.10 32.99 8.60
N SER A 309 12.37 34.00 9.06
CA SER A 309 12.58 34.60 10.38
C SER A 309 12.07 33.74 11.55
N GLN A 310 11.17 32.79 11.27
CA GLN A 310 10.49 31.98 12.28
C GLN A 310 10.99 30.53 12.29
N VAL A 311 11.03 29.89 11.12
CA VAL A 311 11.35 28.47 10.99
C VAL A 311 12.84 28.24 11.23
N ARG A 312 13.14 27.32 12.16
CA ARG A 312 14.49 26.84 12.47
C ARG A 312 14.65 25.34 12.25
N ILE A 313 13.55 24.60 12.26
CA ILE A 313 13.53 23.14 12.12
C ILE A 313 12.54 22.77 11.01
N VAL A 314 12.97 21.91 10.10
CA VAL A 314 12.12 21.23 9.12
C VAL A 314 12.04 19.77 9.53
N LEU A 315 10.83 19.27 9.78
CA LEU A 315 10.57 17.89 10.17
C LEU A 315 9.97 17.14 8.99
N ILE A 316 10.66 16.11 8.50
CA ILE A 316 10.21 15.26 7.40
C ILE A 316 9.83 13.91 7.95
N ALA A 317 8.56 13.53 7.82
CA ALA A 317 8.10 12.19 8.17
C ALA A 317 7.30 11.54 7.05
N GLY A 318 7.19 10.23 7.13
CA GLY A 318 6.67 9.44 6.04
C GLY A 318 6.92 7.97 6.29
N PRO A 319 6.07 7.10 5.74
CA PRO A 319 6.15 5.68 6.03
C PRO A 319 7.32 4.99 5.31
N SER A 320 7.51 3.68 5.53
CA SER A 320 8.63 2.94 4.93
C SER A 320 8.59 3.01 3.39
N SER A 321 9.74 3.20 2.75
CA SER A 321 9.82 3.32 1.28
C SER A 321 9.04 4.50 0.68
N SER A 322 8.86 5.59 1.44
CA SER A 322 8.26 6.82 0.91
C SER A 322 9.26 7.76 0.22
N GLY A 323 10.57 7.51 0.26
CA GLY A 323 11.55 8.38 -0.43
C GLY A 323 12.00 9.59 0.39
N LYS A 324 11.88 9.54 1.73
CA LYS A 324 12.22 10.65 2.63
C LYS A 324 13.67 11.09 2.48
N THR A 325 14.60 10.13 2.42
CA THR A 325 16.04 10.40 2.41
C THR A 325 16.45 11.11 1.14
N THR A 326 15.90 10.70 0.00
CA THR A 326 16.16 11.40 -1.26
C THR A 326 15.42 12.72 -1.35
N PHE A 327 14.18 12.79 -0.86
CA PHE A 327 13.42 14.04 -0.77
C PHE A 327 14.13 15.09 0.10
N SER A 328 14.65 14.70 1.28
CA SER A 328 15.34 15.62 2.19
C SER A 328 16.61 16.21 1.57
N LYS A 329 17.33 15.41 0.78
CA LYS A 329 18.49 15.86 0.00
C LYS A 329 18.10 16.79 -1.14
N ARG A 330 17.07 16.48 -1.92
CA ARG A 330 16.55 17.39 -2.97
C ARG A 330 16.03 18.70 -2.38
N LEU A 331 15.31 18.64 -1.27
CA LEU A 331 14.86 19.83 -0.54
C LEU A 331 16.04 20.65 -0.03
N SER A 332 17.11 20.01 0.45
CA SER A 332 18.34 20.70 0.86
C SER A 332 18.97 21.48 -0.29
N VAL A 333 19.02 20.91 -1.50
CA VAL A 333 19.51 21.61 -2.71
C VAL A 333 18.63 22.81 -3.03
N GLN A 334 17.30 22.68 -2.98
CA GLN A 334 16.38 23.80 -3.21
C GLN A 334 16.48 24.89 -2.15
N LEU A 335 16.66 24.52 -0.88
CA LEU A 335 16.90 25.47 0.20
C LEU A 335 18.24 26.21 0.03
N LEU A 336 19.30 25.52 -0.39
CA LEU A 336 20.58 26.15 -0.74
C LEU A 336 20.41 27.17 -1.87
N ALA A 337 19.64 26.84 -2.91
CA ALA A 337 19.33 27.78 -3.99
C ALA A 337 18.55 29.02 -3.51
N GLN A 338 17.76 28.89 -2.44
CA GLN A 338 17.07 29.99 -1.75
C GLN A 338 17.96 30.72 -0.71
N GLY A 339 19.26 30.40 -0.67
CA GLY A 339 20.23 31.00 0.24
C GLY A 339 20.10 30.55 1.70
N PHE A 340 19.46 29.42 1.98
CA PHE A 340 19.57 28.76 3.29
C PHE A 340 20.85 27.93 3.34
N SER A 341 21.31 27.63 4.55
CA SER A 341 22.32 26.60 4.79
C SER A 341 21.66 25.52 5.65
N PRO A 342 21.11 24.46 5.03
CA PRO A 342 20.46 23.40 5.78
C PRO A 342 21.50 22.48 6.44
N PHE A 343 21.16 21.95 7.62
CA PHE A 343 21.91 20.94 8.33
C PHE A 343 21.05 19.67 8.43
N PRO A 344 21.35 18.62 7.65
CA PRO A 344 20.60 17.37 7.69
C PRO A 344 20.93 16.59 8.97
N LEU A 345 19.89 16.13 9.65
CA LEU A 345 19.96 15.33 10.86
C LEU A 345 19.08 14.09 10.71
N GLU A 346 19.67 12.91 10.80
CA GLU A 346 18.91 11.66 10.79
C GLU A 346 18.39 11.36 12.20
N MET A 347 17.06 11.29 12.35
CA MET A 347 16.40 11.00 13.64
C MET A 347 16.81 9.64 14.19
N ASP A 348 17.10 8.69 13.32
CA ASP A 348 17.48 7.33 13.68
C ASP A 348 18.78 7.29 14.52
N ASN A 349 19.65 8.30 14.42
CA ASN A 349 20.83 8.41 15.28
C ASN A 349 20.50 8.63 16.76
N TYR A 350 19.25 9.00 17.08
CA TYR A 350 18.76 9.19 18.44
C TYR A 350 18.06 7.97 19.01
N PHE A 351 18.10 6.80 18.37
CA PHE A 351 17.61 5.58 18.99
C PHE A 351 18.37 5.28 20.30
N LEU A 352 17.62 4.78 21.27
CA LEU A 352 18.16 4.15 22.48
C LEU A 352 18.91 2.87 22.10
N ASP A 353 19.84 2.45 22.97
CA ASP A 353 20.49 1.15 22.84
C ASP A 353 19.45 0.03 22.75
N ARG A 354 19.76 -1.01 21.97
CA ARG A 354 18.82 -2.08 21.60
C ARG A 354 18.24 -2.80 22.81
N ASP A 355 18.94 -2.86 23.93
CA ASP A 355 18.47 -3.43 25.20
C ASP A 355 17.46 -2.52 25.94
N LYS A 356 17.49 -1.21 25.68
CA LYS A 356 16.59 -0.20 26.26
C LYS A 356 15.35 0.09 25.40
N THR A 357 15.24 -0.52 24.22
CA THR A 357 14.06 -0.39 23.36
C THR A 357 12.81 -0.90 24.11
N PRO A 358 11.70 -0.13 24.14
CA PRO A 358 10.48 -0.56 24.81
C PRO A 358 9.93 -1.86 24.19
N LEU A 359 9.20 -2.63 24.99
CA LEU A 359 8.52 -3.83 24.52
C LEU A 359 7.09 -3.51 24.10
N ASN A 360 6.61 -4.18 23.05
CA ASN A 360 5.22 -4.14 22.62
C ASN A 360 4.34 -5.06 23.49
N GLU A 361 3.04 -5.10 23.20
CA GLU A 361 2.04 -5.93 23.88
C GLU A 361 2.36 -7.44 23.86
N LYS A 362 3.23 -7.89 22.94
CA LYS A 362 3.67 -9.28 22.80
C LYS A 362 5.00 -9.56 23.50
N GLY A 363 5.59 -8.58 24.19
CA GLY A 363 6.90 -8.69 24.82
C GLY A 363 8.08 -8.61 23.84
N GLU A 364 7.84 -8.25 22.58
CA GLU A 364 8.89 -8.07 21.57
C GLU A 364 9.35 -6.61 21.53
N LYS A 365 10.59 -6.34 21.13
CA LYS A 365 11.10 -4.95 21.02
C LYS A 365 10.33 -4.14 19.98
N ASP A 366 9.80 -3.00 20.39
CA ASP A 366 9.07 -2.05 19.54
C ASP A 366 9.98 -0.94 19.03
N PHE A 367 10.71 -1.23 17.96
CA PHE A 367 11.62 -0.28 17.32
C PHE A 367 10.91 0.91 16.66
N GLU A 368 9.61 0.81 16.43
CA GLU A 368 8.81 1.89 15.81
C GLU A 368 8.17 2.80 16.87
N SER A 369 8.33 2.49 18.16
CA SER A 369 7.80 3.31 19.25
C SER A 369 8.53 4.64 19.31
N ILE A 370 7.78 5.73 19.55
CA ILE A 370 8.39 7.04 19.84
C ILE A 370 9.29 7.00 21.09
N ASN A 371 9.04 6.05 22.00
CA ASN A 371 9.85 5.85 23.20
C ASN A 371 11.13 5.04 22.92
N ALA A 372 11.33 4.51 21.72
CA ALA A 372 12.61 3.98 21.28
C ALA A 372 13.63 5.09 20.99
N LEU A 373 13.19 6.36 20.86
CA LEU A 373 14.04 7.53 20.67
C LEU A 373 14.38 8.19 22.01
N ASP A 374 15.64 8.60 22.16
CA ASP A 374 16.11 9.48 23.22
C ASP A 374 15.68 10.93 22.92
N ARG A 375 14.39 11.20 23.14
CA ARG A 375 13.79 12.52 22.88
C ARG A 375 14.38 13.64 23.74
N GLN A 376 14.82 13.31 24.96
CA GLN A 376 15.45 14.28 25.84
C GLN A 376 16.79 14.73 25.28
N ARG A 377 17.64 13.79 24.83
CA ARG A 377 18.87 14.12 24.13
C ARG A 377 18.61 14.87 22.84
N LEU A 378 17.64 14.44 22.02
CA LEU A 378 17.27 15.13 20.79
C LEU A 378 16.87 16.59 21.04
N SER A 379 15.98 16.85 22.00
CA SER A 379 15.53 18.21 22.34
C SER A 379 16.70 19.08 22.83
N ASN A 380 17.56 18.54 23.69
CA ASN A 380 18.74 19.23 24.20
C ASN A 380 19.73 19.57 23.07
N ASP A 381 20.12 18.57 22.27
CA ASP A 381 21.06 18.75 21.15
C ASP A 381 20.54 19.79 20.15
N LEU A 382 19.24 19.74 19.80
CA LEU A 382 18.63 20.75 18.93
C LEU A 382 18.64 22.15 19.55
N GLY A 383 18.34 22.27 20.85
CA GLY A 383 18.38 23.55 21.55
C GLY A 383 19.78 24.17 21.52
N ARG A 384 20.81 23.37 21.80
CA ARG A 384 22.22 23.77 21.78
C ARG A 384 22.69 24.12 20.37
N LEU A 385 22.37 23.30 19.38
CA LEU A 385 22.66 23.57 17.97
C LEU A 385 22.02 24.87 17.49
N ILE A 386 20.75 25.14 17.82
CA ILE A 386 20.05 26.39 17.46
C ILE A 386 20.69 27.63 18.11
N GLN A 387 21.31 27.46 19.29
CA GLN A 387 22.07 28.51 19.98
C GLN A 387 23.49 28.68 19.42
N GLY A 388 23.92 27.82 18.49
CA GLY A 388 25.25 27.86 17.90
C GLY A 388 26.33 27.19 18.76
N GLU A 389 25.96 26.34 19.71
CA GLU A 389 26.91 25.56 20.51
C GLU A 389 27.41 24.33 19.76
N ALA A 390 28.64 23.88 20.09
CA ALA A 390 29.17 22.62 19.61
C ALA A 390 28.53 21.42 20.35
N VAL A 391 28.02 20.45 19.59
CA VAL A 391 27.33 19.27 20.08
C VAL A 391 27.99 18.01 19.54
N GLN A 392 28.30 17.07 20.44
CA GLN A 392 28.75 15.73 20.08
C GLN A 392 27.55 14.92 19.58
N MET A 393 27.44 14.77 18.26
CA MET A 393 26.30 14.08 17.65
C MET A 393 26.31 12.60 18.03
N PRO A 394 25.15 11.98 18.31
CA PRO A 394 25.07 10.54 18.41
C PRO A 394 25.14 9.90 17.02
N LYS A 395 25.58 8.65 16.97
CA LYS A 395 25.49 7.80 15.79
C LYS A 395 24.93 6.45 16.20
N PHE A 396 23.80 6.03 15.62
CA PHE A 396 23.25 4.71 15.95
C PHE A 396 23.79 3.64 15.00
N ASN A 397 24.43 2.62 15.55
CA ASN A 397 24.95 1.52 14.76
C ASN A 397 23.92 0.39 14.68
N PHE A 398 23.24 0.27 13.54
CA PHE A 398 22.21 -0.75 13.34
C PHE A 398 22.73 -2.20 13.43
N LYS A 399 24.03 -2.45 13.23
CA LYS A 399 24.61 -3.80 13.35
C LYS A 399 24.72 -4.18 14.83
N THR A 400 25.44 -3.37 15.61
CA THR A 400 25.64 -3.62 17.05
C THR A 400 24.38 -3.37 17.86
N GLY A 401 23.51 -2.47 17.39
CA GLY A 401 22.34 -1.98 18.12
C GLY A 401 22.70 -1.02 19.25
N LEU A 402 23.87 -0.38 19.18
CA LEU A 402 24.38 0.53 20.20
C LEU A 402 24.55 1.92 19.63
N ARG A 403 24.41 2.91 20.50
CA ARG A 403 24.74 4.30 20.18
C ARG A 403 26.22 4.57 20.41
N GLU A 404 26.85 5.18 19.42
CA GLU A 404 28.26 5.55 19.38
C GLU A 404 28.38 7.09 19.32
N GLU A 405 29.58 7.59 19.61
CA GLU A 405 29.91 9.01 19.38
C GLU A 405 30.12 9.26 17.89
N GLY A 406 29.38 10.21 17.35
CA GLY A 406 29.49 10.69 15.97
C GLY A 406 30.49 11.84 15.83
N GLU A 407 30.23 12.74 14.88
CA GLU A 407 31.04 13.95 14.68
C GLU A 407 30.60 15.07 15.64
N ILE A 408 31.51 15.97 16.02
CA ILE A 408 31.15 17.21 16.72
C ILE A 408 30.65 18.21 15.67
N MET A 409 29.45 18.73 15.88
CA MET A 409 28.80 19.66 14.96
C MET A 409 28.48 20.97 15.66
N GLN A 410 28.64 22.09 14.96
CA GLN A 410 28.26 23.42 15.43
C GLN A 410 27.55 24.15 14.29
N LEU A 411 26.39 24.72 14.57
CA LEU A 411 25.65 25.46 13.55
C LEU A 411 26.10 26.90 13.44
N MET A 412 26.17 27.38 12.20
CA MET A 412 26.35 28.79 11.91
C MET A 412 25.05 29.57 12.15
N PRO A 413 25.12 30.88 12.49
CA PRO A 413 23.94 31.72 12.62
C PRO A 413 23.06 31.63 11.37
N SER A 414 21.75 31.41 11.56
CA SER A 414 20.73 31.27 10.50
C SER A 414 20.74 29.95 9.71
N GLN A 415 21.50 28.94 10.14
CA GLN A 415 21.30 27.58 9.62
C GLN A 415 19.95 27.02 10.04
N ILE A 416 19.37 26.20 9.16
CA ILE A 416 18.10 25.51 9.37
C ILE A 416 18.35 24.02 9.53
N ILE A 417 17.77 23.39 10.54
CA ILE A 417 17.95 21.95 10.76
C ILE A 417 16.88 21.21 9.98
N ILE A 418 17.27 20.21 9.18
CA ILE A 418 16.34 19.29 8.51
C ILE A 418 16.43 17.95 9.21
N ILE A 419 15.35 17.52 9.86
CA ILE A 419 15.30 16.24 10.55
C ILE A 419 14.40 15.30 9.76
N GLU A 420 14.92 14.15 9.34
CA GLU A 420 14.09 13.08 8.78
C GLU A 420 13.93 11.90 9.73
N GLY A 421 12.72 11.35 9.80
CA GLY A 421 12.40 10.16 10.59
C GLY A 421 10.92 9.87 10.63
N ILE A 422 10.53 8.71 11.16
CA ILE A 422 9.12 8.29 11.15
C ILE A 422 8.24 9.14 12.10
N HIS A 423 8.82 9.78 13.12
CA HIS A 423 8.07 10.52 14.14
C HIS A 423 7.99 12.04 13.93
N GLY A 424 8.48 12.58 12.80
CA GLY A 424 8.55 14.03 12.58
C GLY A 424 7.22 14.79 12.65
N LEU A 425 6.09 14.09 12.52
CA LEU A 425 4.73 14.68 12.61
C LEU A 425 4.09 14.50 13.99
N ASN A 426 4.70 13.72 14.88
CA ASN A 426 4.18 13.46 16.21
C ASN A 426 4.47 14.68 17.11
N PRO A 427 3.43 15.35 17.68
CA PRO A 427 3.62 16.49 18.57
C PRO A 427 4.50 16.19 19.80
N ALA A 428 4.54 14.93 20.25
CA ALA A 428 5.35 14.50 21.39
C ALA A 428 6.86 14.36 21.08
N LEU A 429 7.27 14.51 19.82
CA LEU A 429 8.68 14.43 19.43
C LEU A 429 9.48 15.60 20.03
N LEU A 430 8.99 16.83 19.86
CA LEU A 430 9.63 18.07 20.30
C LEU A 430 8.61 18.96 21.03
N PRO A 431 8.16 18.58 22.24
CA PRO A 431 7.09 19.29 22.95
C PRO A 431 7.47 20.73 23.33
N ASP A 432 8.77 20.99 23.54
CA ASP A 432 9.27 22.31 23.97
C ASP A 432 9.53 23.27 22.80
N VAL A 433 9.44 22.79 21.55
CA VAL A 433 9.65 23.62 20.36
C VAL A 433 8.33 24.25 19.94
N PRO A 434 8.20 25.60 19.95
CA PRO A 434 6.99 26.28 19.48
C PRO A 434 6.64 25.88 18.05
N ALA A 435 5.36 25.64 17.77
CA ALA A 435 4.90 25.19 16.45
C ALA A 435 5.38 26.09 15.31
N ALA A 436 5.44 27.41 15.51
CA ALA A 436 5.92 28.38 14.52
C ALA A 436 7.41 28.24 14.15
N LYS A 437 8.23 27.60 15.00
CA LYS A 437 9.65 27.34 14.73
C LYS A 437 9.88 26.07 13.92
N ALA A 438 8.86 25.24 13.74
CA ALA A 438 8.95 23.96 13.05
C ALA A 438 8.05 23.94 11.81
N PHE A 439 8.60 23.51 10.67
CA PHE A 439 7.86 23.26 9.43
C PHE A 439 7.78 21.76 9.19
N ARG A 440 6.57 21.21 9.10
CA ARG A 440 6.32 19.76 9.06
C ARG A 440 5.93 19.31 7.66
N ILE A 441 6.64 18.32 7.13
CA ILE A 441 6.42 17.78 5.79
C ILE A 441 6.08 16.30 5.90
N TYR A 442 4.95 15.91 5.31
CA TYR A 442 4.59 14.51 5.13
C TYR A 442 4.99 14.05 3.72
N VAL A 443 5.83 13.02 3.63
CA VAL A 443 6.28 12.43 2.37
C VAL A 443 5.71 11.03 2.25
N SER A 444 4.93 10.77 1.19
CA SER A 444 4.33 9.46 0.95
C SER A 444 4.18 9.16 -0.53
N ALA A 445 4.30 7.88 -0.90
CA ALA A 445 4.08 7.42 -2.27
C ALA A 445 2.57 7.30 -2.53
N LEU A 446 1.88 8.43 -2.68
CA LEU A 446 0.43 8.49 -2.89
C LEU A 446 0.09 8.10 -4.35
N THR A 447 0.27 6.82 -4.67
CA THR A 447 -0.02 6.25 -6.00
C THR A 447 -1.47 6.50 -6.39
N GLN A 448 -1.65 7.09 -7.58
CA GLN A 448 -2.96 7.35 -8.19
C GLN A 448 -3.17 6.68 -9.52
N LEU A 449 -2.09 6.28 -10.19
CA LEU A 449 -2.22 5.51 -11.41
C LEU A 449 -2.95 4.21 -11.06
N ASN A 450 -4.16 4.06 -11.58
CA ASN A 450 -5.00 2.88 -11.40
C ASN A 450 -4.89 1.98 -12.64
N LEU A 451 -5.27 0.71 -12.51
CA LEU A 451 -5.32 -0.18 -13.66
C LEU A 451 -6.38 0.29 -14.65
N ASP A 452 -7.57 0.61 -14.12
CA ASP A 452 -8.73 1.18 -14.78
C ASP A 452 -9.57 1.96 -13.74
N THR A 453 -10.73 2.51 -14.14
CA THR A 453 -11.63 3.30 -13.27
C THR A 453 -12.08 2.56 -12.01
N HIS A 454 -12.15 1.23 -12.00
CA HIS A 454 -12.67 0.44 -10.88
C HIS A 454 -11.59 -0.36 -10.14
N ASN A 455 -10.42 -0.55 -10.77
CA ASN A 455 -9.31 -1.36 -10.26
C ASN A 455 -8.14 -0.50 -9.81
N ARG A 456 -8.23 -0.09 -8.54
CA ARG A 456 -7.22 0.76 -7.89
C ARG A 456 -5.90 0.04 -7.64
N ILE A 457 -4.78 0.74 -7.82
CA ILE A 457 -3.47 0.28 -7.33
C ILE A 457 -3.21 0.80 -5.92
N SER A 458 -2.86 -0.09 -5.00
CA SER A 458 -2.63 0.32 -3.62
C SER A 458 -1.31 1.05 -3.42
N THR A 459 -1.34 2.23 -2.79
CA THR A 459 -0.15 2.87 -2.22
C THR A 459 0.68 1.91 -1.36
N THR A 460 0.01 0.97 -0.68
CA THR A 460 0.70 -0.06 0.12
C THR A 460 1.49 -1.01 -0.76
N ASP A 461 0.97 -1.35 -1.95
CA ASP A 461 1.61 -2.28 -2.87
C ASP A 461 2.81 -1.62 -3.53
N THR A 462 2.66 -0.39 -4.03
CA THR A 462 3.78 0.37 -4.61
C THR A 462 4.95 0.47 -3.61
N ARG A 463 4.64 0.77 -2.34
CA ARG A 463 5.65 0.86 -1.29
C ARG A 463 6.28 -0.50 -0.94
N LEU A 464 5.51 -1.58 -0.97
CA LEU A 464 6.04 -2.92 -0.78
C LEU A 464 6.97 -3.31 -1.92
N VAL A 465 6.61 -3.03 -3.18
CA VAL A 465 7.47 -3.27 -4.35
C VAL A 465 8.77 -2.47 -4.25
N ARG A 466 8.69 -1.16 -3.97
CA ARG A 466 9.86 -0.31 -3.67
C ARG A 466 10.75 -0.95 -2.60
N ARG A 467 10.13 -1.45 -1.53
CA ARG A 467 10.84 -2.06 -0.40
C ARG A 467 11.53 -3.37 -0.79
N ILE A 468 10.86 -4.24 -1.54
CA ILE A 468 11.43 -5.53 -1.98
C ILE A 468 12.69 -5.31 -2.81
N VAL A 469 12.64 -4.38 -3.78
CA VAL A 469 13.81 -4.07 -4.62
C VAL A 469 14.93 -3.46 -3.79
N ARG A 470 14.63 -2.46 -2.96
CA ARG A 470 15.62 -1.80 -2.11
C ARG A 470 16.26 -2.76 -1.10
N ASP A 471 15.46 -3.54 -0.39
CA ASP A 471 15.94 -4.41 0.69
C ASP A 471 16.80 -5.56 0.13
N ALA A 472 16.48 -6.08 -1.06
CA ALA A 472 17.33 -7.06 -1.75
C ALA A 472 18.68 -6.46 -2.16
N ARG A 473 18.69 -5.22 -2.66
CA ARG A 473 19.90 -4.55 -3.15
C ARG A 473 20.80 -4.02 -2.03
N GLU A 474 20.22 -3.31 -1.06
CA GLU A 474 20.96 -2.54 -0.04
C GLU A 474 21.11 -3.27 1.30
N ARG A 475 20.22 -4.23 1.60
CA ARG A 475 20.16 -4.89 2.91
C ARG A 475 20.38 -6.39 2.87
N GLY A 476 20.45 -6.98 1.67
CA GLY A 476 20.63 -8.41 1.47
C GLY A 476 19.43 -9.26 1.89
N TYR A 477 18.25 -8.66 2.12
CA TYR A 477 17.05 -9.42 2.45
C TYR A 477 16.39 -9.95 1.18
N ILE A 478 15.99 -11.21 1.18
CA ILE A 478 15.21 -11.76 0.07
C ILE A 478 13.75 -11.29 0.14
N ALA A 479 13.01 -11.37 -0.98
CA ALA A 479 11.62 -10.92 -1.06
C ALA A 479 10.73 -11.56 0.02
N LYS A 480 10.93 -12.84 0.33
CA LYS A 480 10.22 -13.56 1.39
C LYS A 480 10.33 -12.85 2.74
N GLU A 481 11.54 -12.53 3.18
CA GLU A 481 11.78 -11.88 4.48
C GLU A 481 11.16 -10.47 4.54
N THR A 482 11.21 -9.75 3.42
CA THR A 482 10.61 -8.42 3.30
C THR A 482 9.08 -8.50 3.44
N ILE A 483 8.45 -9.44 2.73
CA ILE A 483 6.99 -9.67 2.79
C ILE A 483 6.60 -10.11 4.21
N GLN A 484 7.33 -11.03 4.82
CA GLN A 484 7.05 -11.55 6.16
C GLN A 484 7.01 -10.43 7.22
N ARG A 485 7.89 -9.43 7.11
CA ARG A 485 7.96 -8.31 8.06
C ARG A 485 6.98 -7.18 7.75
N TRP A 486 6.35 -7.18 6.58
CA TRP A 486 5.55 -6.07 6.08
C TRP A 486 4.40 -5.70 7.01
N ASP A 487 3.70 -6.69 7.55
CA ASP A 487 2.56 -6.45 8.44
C ASP A 487 2.97 -5.74 9.74
N SER A 488 4.16 -6.05 10.28
CA SER A 488 4.69 -5.39 11.47
C SER A 488 4.98 -3.91 11.19
N VAL A 489 5.65 -3.65 10.08
CA VAL A 489 5.95 -2.28 9.62
C VAL A 489 4.66 -1.50 9.45
N ARG A 490 3.65 -2.08 8.79
CA ARG A 490 2.35 -1.44 8.56
C ARG A 490 1.62 -1.10 9.86
N ARG A 491 1.77 -1.91 10.91
CA ARG A 491 1.23 -1.57 12.24
C ARG A 491 1.95 -0.34 12.82
N GLY A 492 3.28 -0.33 12.80
CA GLY A 492 4.08 0.81 13.26
C GLY A 492 3.72 2.11 12.53
N GLU A 493 3.58 2.05 11.20
CA GLU A 493 3.17 3.22 10.39
C GLU A 493 1.78 3.75 10.76
N LYS A 494 0.83 2.86 11.03
CA LYS A 494 -0.53 3.25 11.40
C LYS A 494 -0.56 4.01 12.73
N LEU A 495 0.21 3.54 13.71
CA LEU A 495 0.25 4.13 15.05
C LEU A 495 1.07 5.42 15.09
N ASN A 496 2.20 5.44 14.38
CA ASN A 496 3.23 6.46 14.56
C ASN A 496 3.29 7.52 13.46
N ILE A 497 2.65 7.29 12.31
CA ILE A 497 2.76 8.15 11.14
C ILE A 497 1.38 8.59 10.65
N PHE A 498 0.50 7.65 10.27
CA PHE A 498 -0.80 7.99 9.67
C PHE A 498 -1.73 8.69 10.66
N ALA A 499 -1.61 8.40 11.96
CA ALA A 499 -2.34 9.11 13.01
C ALA A 499 -2.02 10.61 13.07
N TYR A 500 -0.85 11.02 12.57
CA TYR A 500 -0.35 12.40 12.66
C TYR A 500 -0.17 13.07 11.29
N GLN A 501 -0.55 12.42 10.18
CA GLN A 501 -0.25 12.91 8.83
C GLN A 501 -0.82 14.31 8.53
N GLU A 502 -1.99 14.65 9.10
CA GLU A 502 -2.63 15.97 8.92
C GLU A 502 -1.98 17.09 9.75
N ASN A 503 -1.09 16.75 10.70
CA ASN A 503 -0.26 17.73 11.41
C ASN A 503 0.82 18.35 10.52
N ALA A 504 1.04 17.83 9.31
CA ALA A 504 1.98 18.39 8.36
C ALA A 504 1.52 19.76 7.85
N ASP A 505 2.43 20.73 7.71
CA ASP A 505 2.17 21.99 7.00
C ASP A 505 1.90 21.72 5.52
N VAL A 506 2.61 20.75 4.93
CA VAL A 506 2.50 20.37 3.52
C VAL A 506 2.71 18.87 3.33
N MET A 507 2.06 18.32 2.31
CA MET A 507 2.27 16.93 1.88
C MET A 507 3.01 16.91 0.54
N PHE A 508 3.91 15.95 0.37
CA PHE A 508 4.63 15.69 -0.86
C PHE A 508 4.32 14.27 -1.34
N ASN A 509 3.78 14.16 -2.56
CA ASN A 509 3.55 12.89 -3.21
C ASN A 509 4.83 12.42 -3.90
N SER A 510 5.50 11.43 -3.33
CA SER A 510 6.71 10.86 -3.91
C SER A 510 6.44 9.76 -4.94
N ALA A 511 5.19 9.46 -5.27
CA ALA A 511 4.86 8.54 -6.36
C ALA A 511 5.24 9.15 -7.71
N LEU A 512 5.77 8.32 -8.60
CA LEU A 512 6.07 8.68 -9.99
C LEU A 512 5.22 7.79 -10.89
N VAL A 513 4.60 8.36 -11.92
CA VAL A 513 3.62 7.61 -12.74
C VAL A 513 4.22 6.35 -13.39
N TYR A 514 5.50 6.39 -13.76
CA TYR A 514 6.19 5.30 -14.45
C TYR A 514 6.88 4.30 -13.50
N GLU A 515 6.80 4.49 -12.18
CA GLU A 515 7.71 3.77 -11.26
C GLU A 515 7.49 2.26 -11.23
N LEU A 516 6.24 1.79 -11.35
CA LEU A 516 5.96 0.35 -11.32
C LEU A 516 6.44 -0.35 -12.61
N ALA A 517 6.42 0.36 -13.74
CA ALA A 517 7.04 -0.11 -14.99
C ALA A 517 8.56 -0.27 -14.84
N ALA A 518 9.22 0.67 -14.18
CA ALA A 518 10.66 0.60 -13.89
C ALA A 518 11.01 -0.48 -12.84
N LEU A 519 10.20 -0.59 -11.78
CA LEU A 519 10.42 -1.55 -10.69
C LEU A 519 10.15 -2.99 -11.13
N LYS A 520 9.27 -3.21 -12.12
CA LYS A 520 8.87 -4.54 -12.61
C LYS A 520 10.07 -5.45 -12.90
N SER A 521 11.00 -5.00 -13.72
CA SER A 521 12.16 -5.80 -14.16
C SER A 521 13.07 -6.22 -13.00
N LEU A 522 13.08 -5.44 -11.92
CA LEU A 522 13.87 -5.71 -10.71
C LEU A 522 13.08 -6.56 -9.70
N ALA A 523 11.78 -6.32 -9.57
CA ALA A 523 10.93 -6.97 -8.58
C ALA A 523 10.51 -8.39 -9.01
N GLU A 524 10.20 -8.63 -10.29
CA GLU A 524 9.71 -9.94 -10.75
C GLU A 524 10.67 -11.10 -10.44
N PRO A 525 12.00 -11.00 -10.70
CA PRO A 525 12.92 -12.08 -10.37
C PRO A 525 12.98 -12.36 -8.86
N LEU A 526 12.85 -11.33 -8.02
CA LEU A 526 12.88 -11.46 -6.56
C LEU A 526 11.61 -12.13 -6.04
N LEU A 527 10.45 -11.73 -6.56
CA LEU A 527 9.15 -12.30 -6.19
C LEU A 527 9.03 -13.76 -6.59
N ARG A 528 9.57 -14.15 -7.75
CA ARG A 528 9.57 -15.55 -8.22
C ARG A 528 10.44 -16.49 -7.37
N GLN A 529 11.37 -15.96 -6.59
CA GLN A 529 12.19 -16.74 -5.66
C GLN A 529 11.46 -17.09 -4.36
N VAL A 530 10.28 -16.51 -4.10
CA VAL A 530 9.50 -16.82 -2.88
C VAL A 530 8.97 -18.25 -2.98
N PRO A 531 9.38 -19.18 -2.08
CA PRO A 531 9.02 -20.59 -2.18
C PRO A 531 7.51 -20.82 -2.20
N HIS A 532 7.07 -21.78 -3.02
CA HIS A 532 5.66 -22.19 -3.03
C HIS A 532 5.23 -22.73 -1.65
N ARG A 533 3.92 -22.63 -1.38
CA ARG A 533 3.28 -23.11 -0.13
C ARG A 533 3.73 -22.39 1.15
N THR A 534 4.41 -21.25 1.07
CA THR A 534 4.60 -20.36 2.23
C THR A 534 3.53 -19.26 2.23
N PRO A 535 3.17 -18.68 3.41
CA PRO A 535 2.23 -17.57 3.47
C PRO A 535 2.65 -16.37 2.60
N GLU A 536 3.96 -16.10 2.51
CA GLU A 536 4.49 -15.00 1.71
C GLU A 536 4.29 -15.20 0.20
N HIS A 537 4.15 -16.46 -0.25
CA HIS A 537 3.91 -16.77 -1.66
C HIS A 537 2.56 -16.23 -2.15
N ILE A 538 1.56 -16.14 -1.27
CA ILE A 538 0.24 -15.56 -1.60
C ILE A 538 0.41 -14.09 -2.01
N GLU A 539 1.15 -13.33 -1.19
CA GLU A 539 1.42 -11.92 -1.47
C GLU A 539 2.35 -11.76 -2.69
N ALA A 540 3.36 -12.64 -2.84
CA ALA A 540 4.25 -12.60 -4.00
C ALA A 540 3.50 -12.86 -5.32
N LYS A 541 2.63 -13.88 -5.35
CA LYS A 541 1.77 -14.20 -6.50
C LYS A 541 0.85 -13.02 -6.85
N ARG A 542 0.29 -12.35 -5.85
CA ARG A 542 -0.57 -11.17 -6.03
C ARG A 542 0.22 -9.99 -6.62
N LEU A 543 1.41 -9.69 -6.09
CA LEU A 543 2.27 -8.63 -6.62
C LEU A 543 2.75 -8.93 -8.05
N LEU A 544 3.09 -10.18 -8.36
CA LEU A 544 3.41 -10.59 -9.73
C LEU A 544 2.23 -10.35 -10.67
N ALA A 545 1.02 -10.74 -10.25
CA ALA A 545 -0.18 -10.55 -11.05
C ALA A 545 -0.56 -9.05 -11.22
N LEU A 546 -0.20 -8.18 -10.28
CA LEU A 546 -0.28 -6.72 -10.43
C LEU A 546 0.74 -6.22 -11.46
N LEU A 547 2.01 -6.62 -11.31
CA LEU A 547 3.11 -6.18 -12.18
C LEU A 547 2.92 -6.65 -13.63
N GLU A 548 2.22 -7.76 -13.88
CA GLU A 548 1.88 -8.27 -15.21
C GLU A 548 1.19 -7.24 -16.11
N TRP A 549 0.49 -6.26 -15.54
CA TRP A 549 -0.20 -5.20 -16.29
C TRP A 549 0.72 -4.08 -16.80
N PHE A 550 1.95 -4.00 -16.32
CA PHE A 550 2.90 -2.96 -16.72
C PHE A 550 3.85 -3.48 -17.81
N LEU A 551 4.07 -2.68 -18.84
CA LEU A 551 5.22 -2.88 -19.72
C LEU A 551 6.52 -2.48 -18.99
N PRO A 552 7.63 -3.21 -19.20
CA PRO A 552 8.89 -2.92 -18.53
C PRO A 552 9.51 -1.61 -19.05
N LEU A 553 10.27 -0.96 -18.18
CA LEU A 553 10.99 0.29 -18.47
C LEU A 553 12.45 0.15 -18.04
N GLU A 554 13.37 0.58 -18.91
CA GLU A 554 14.81 0.53 -18.65
C GLU A 554 15.26 1.62 -17.68
N SER A 555 16.13 1.28 -16.71
CA SER A 555 16.49 2.19 -15.63
C SER A 555 17.40 3.35 -16.05
N ASP A 556 18.04 3.27 -17.22
CA ASP A 556 18.90 4.31 -17.79
C ASP A 556 18.14 5.57 -18.23
N LEU A 557 16.82 5.46 -18.42
CA LEU A 557 15.95 6.59 -18.74
C LEU A 557 15.64 7.48 -17.52
N ILE A 558 15.94 7.01 -16.31
CA ILE A 558 15.55 7.67 -15.06
C ILE A 558 16.62 8.69 -14.67
N PRO A 559 16.27 9.97 -14.43
CA PRO A 559 17.23 11.00 -14.03
C PRO A 559 17.98 10.62 -12.75
N ASP A 560 19.28 10.92 -12.71
CA ASP A 560 20.23 10.53 -11.66
C ASP A 560 19.94 11.15 -10.27
N ASN A 561 19.07 12.17 -10.22
CA ASN A 561 18.54 12.82 -9.03
C ASN A 561 17.09 12.41 -8.67
N SER A 562 16.50 11.45 -9.39
CA SER A 562 15.15 10.94 -9.13
C SER A 562 15.04 10.31 -7.74
N ILE A 563 13.88 10.49 -7.09
CA ILE A 563 13.55 9.80 -5.83
C ILE A 563 13.50 8.26 -6.03
N LEU A 564 13.19 7.79 -7.24
CA LEU A 564 13.10 6.36 -7.51
C LEU A 564 14.45 5.64 -7.35
N LEU A 565 15.56 6.35 -7.57
CA LEU A 565 16.92 5.81 -7.42
C LEU A 565 17.29 5.50 -5.97
N GLU A 566 16.51 5.96 -4.98
CA GLU A 566 16.60 5.45 -3.60
C GLU A 566 16.35 3.93 -3.54
N PHE A 567 15.48 3.43 -4.41
CA PHE A 567 15.03 2.04 -4.41
C PHE A 567 15.81 1.19 -5.41
N ILE A 568 16.02 1.72 -6.61
CA ILE A 568 16.66 0.96 -7.70
C ILE A 568 18.19 1.17 -7.78
N GLY A 569 18.73 2.21 -7.12
CA GLY A 569 20.16 2.52 -7.07
C GLY A 569 20.63 3.54 -8.09
N GLY A 570 21.89 3.98 -7.97
CA GLY A 570 22.55 4.87 -8.94
C GLY A 570 22.31 6.37 -8.71
N SER A 571 21.75 6.78 -7.56
CA SER A 571 21.51 8.21 -7.31
C SER A 571 22.80 8.99 -7.01
N ILE A 572 22.98 10.13 -7.69
CA ILE A 572 24.06 11.09 -7.38
C ILE A 572 23.89 11.72 -5.98
N LEU A 573 22.70 11.63 -5.40
CA LEU A 573 22.40 12.17 -4.08
C LEU A 573 22.91 11.27 -2.94
N GLN A 574 23.31 10.02 -3.20
CA GLN A 574 23.79 9.13 -2.15
C GLN A 574 24.97 9.73 -1.37
N GLN A 575 25.91 10.33 -2.09
CA GLN A 575 27.12 10.94 -1.54
C GLN A 575 26.99 12.45 -1.31
N PHE A 576 25.84 13.04 -1.63
CA PHE A 576 25.61 14.47 -1.45
C PHE A 576 25.76 14.85 0.03
N ARG A 577 26.79 15.64 0.32
CA ARG A 577 26.97 16.35 1.57
C ARG A 577 27.00 17.83 1.24
N ILE A 578 26.27 18.62 2.02
CA ILE A 578 26.36 20.07 1.94
C ILE A 578 27.79 20.43 2.35
N TRP A 579 28.47 21.26 1.55
CA TRP A 579 29.86 21.64 1.79
C TRP A 579 30.04 22.01 3.27
N PRO A 580 30.91 21.30 4.01
CA PRO A 580 31.36 21.84 5.28
C PRO A 580 32.11 23.11 4.90
N HIS A 581 31.54 24.28 5.23
CA HIS A 581 32.38 25.45 5.33
C HIS A 581 33.44 25.08 6.36
N GLN A 582 34.67 24.86 5.90
CA GLN A 582 35.82 24.75 6.78
C GLN A 582 35.78 26.01 7.63
N ILE A 583 35.59 25.81 8.94
CA ILE A 583 35.80 26.83 9.94
C ILE A 583 37.28 27.20 9.79
N ALA A 584 37.55 28.29 9.07
CA ALA A 584 38.86 28.91 9.01
C ALA A 584 39.06 29.78 10.24
#